data_AF-A0A6I2NH61-F1
#
_entry.id   AF-A0A6I2NH61-F1
#
_cell.length_a   1.000
_cell.length_b   1.000
_cell.length_c   1.000
_cell.angle_alpha   90.00
_cell.angle_beta   90.00
_cell.angle_gamma   90.00
#
_symmetry.space_group_name_H-M   'P 1'
#
loop_
_entity.id
_entity.type
_entity.pdbx_description
1 polymer ?
#
loop_
_entity_poly.entity_id
_entity_poly.type
_entity_poly.pdbx_seq_one_letter_code
_entity_poly.pdbx_strand_id
1 'polypeptide(L)' 'MNIEDVKQIPIADYLHSLGYSPVKQQGNGLWYKSPLREEHEPSFKVNTDRNLWY' A
#
# COMPACT_ATOMS: atom_id res chain seq x y z
N MET A 1 0.49 9.31 20.27
CA MET A 1 0.63 9.23 18.81
C MET A 1 0.03 10.50 18.22
N ASN A 2 0.84 11.33 17.58
CA ASN A 2 0.39 12.51 16.85
C ASN A 2 0.25 12.19 15.34
N ILE A 3 -0.16 13.16 14.52
CA ILE A 3 -0.41 12.90 13.10
C ILE A 3 0.88 12.66 12.32
N GLU A 4 2.00 13.20 12.79
CA GLU A 4 3.34 13.03 12.25
C GLU A 4 3.83 11.59 12.44
N ASP A 5 3.61 11.01 13.63
CA ASP A 5 3.92 9.61 13.93
C ASP A 5 3.16 8.66 13.01
N VAL A 6 1.87 8.93 12.78
CA VAL A 6 1.02 8.09 11.91
C VAL A 6 1.49 8.12 10.46
N LYS A 7 1.95 9.29 9.97
CA LYS A 7 2.48 9.43 8.60
C LYS A 7 3.78 8.65 8.36
N GLN A 8 4.49 8.26 9.43
CA GLN A 8 5.68 7.41 9.32
C GLN A 8 5.35 5.92 9.23
N ILE A 9 4.11 5.51 9.50
CA ILE A 9 3.70 4.11 9.36
C ILE A 9 3.76 3.74 7.87
N PRO A 10 4.55 2.73 7.47
CA PRO A 10 4.58 2.30 6.08
C PRO A 10 3.21 1.80 5.64
N ILE A 11 2.68 2.34 4.54
CA ILE A 11 1.40 1.91 3.97
C ILE A 11 1.42 0.41 3.65
N ALA A 12 2.56 -0.11 3.24
CA ALA A 12 2.74 -1.53 2.98
C ALA A 12 2.49 -2.39 4.24
N ASP A 13 3.03 -1.98 5.38
CA ASP A 13 2.85 -2.68 6.66
C ASP A 13 1.40 -2.57 7.15
N TYR A 14 0.79 -1.39 6.99
CA TYR A 14 -0.62 -1.18 7.29
C TYR A 14 -1.52 -2.11 6.45
N LEU A 15 -1.31 -2.15 5.13
CA LEU A 15 -2.05 -3.06 4.24
C LEU A 15 -1.83 -4.53 4.61
N HIS A 16 -0.60 -4.90 4.96
CA HIS A 16 -0.30 -6.27 5.40
C HIS A 16 -1.05 -6.64 6.69
N SER A 17 -1.14 -5.73 7.66
CA SER A 17 -1.92 -5.94 8.89
C SER A 17 -3.42 -6.13 8.65
N LEU A 18 -3.93 -5.59 7.54
CA LEU A 18 -5.32 -5.79 7.09
C LEU A 18 -5.49 -7.08 6.25
N GLY A 19 -4.41 -7.82 6.00
CA GLY A 19 -4.42 -9.06 5.22
C GLY A 19 -4.17 -8.87 3.71
N TYR A 20 -3.86 -7.65 3.26
CA TYR A 20 -3.52 -7.41 1.86
C TYR A 20 -2.05 -7.69 1.59
N SER A 21 -1.78 -8.51 0.57
CA SER A 21 -0.44 -8.78 0.07
C SER A 21 -0.25 -8.16 -1.32
N PRO A 22 0.95 -7.64 -1.64
CA PRO A 22 1.21 -7.11 -2.97
C PRO A 22 1.10 -8.22 -4.01
N VAL A 23 0.38 -7.94 -5.09
CA VAL A 23 0.22 -8.83 -6.25
C VAL A 23 1.44 -8.72 -7.17
N LYS A 24 2.06 -7.54 -7.23
CA LYS A 24 3.24 -7.28 -8.06
C LYS A 24 4.15 -6.27 -7.40
N GLN A 25 5.46 -6.45 -7.58
CA GLN A 25 6.48 -5.48 -7.20
C GLN A 25 7.31 -5.08 -8.42
N GLN A 26 7.55 -3.78 -8.58
CA GLN A 26 8.44 -3.25 -9.61
C GLN A 26 9.21 -2.04 -9.06
N GLY A 27 10.52 -2.23 -8.85
CA GLY A 27 11.34 -1.26 -8.11
C GLY A 27 10.72 -0.99 -6.73
N ASN A 28 10.50 0.29 -6.42
CA ASN A 28 9.93 0.74 -5.14
C ASN A 28 8.39 0.87 -5.21
N GLY A 29 7.77 0.29 -6.24
CA GLY A 29 6.32 0.23 -6.41
C GLY A 29 5.77 -1.14 -6.05
N LEU A 30 4.87 -1.18 -5.07
CA LEU A 30 4.03 -2.34 -4.73
C LEU A 30 2.64 -2.14 -5.29
N TRP A 31 2.11 -3.16 -5.96
CA TRP A 31 0.77 -3.15 -6.56
C TRP A 31 -0.13 -4.11 -5.80
N TYR A 32 -1.30 -3.61 -5.42
CA TYR A 32 -2.34 -4.35 -4.71
C TYR A 32 -3.64 -4.32 -5.51
N LYS A 33 -4.53 -5.25 -5.21
CA LYS A 33 -5.95 -5.05 -5.53
C LYS A 33 -6.52 -3.95 -4.64
N SER A 34 -7.43 -3.17 -5.20
CA SER A 34 -8.13 -2.10 -4.49
C SER A 34 -8.78 -2.65 -3.22
N PRO A 35 -8.50 -2.07 -2.04
CA PRO A 35 -9.22 -2.42 -0.82
C PRO A 35 -10.66 -1.86 -0.83
N LEU A 36 -11.01 -1.02 -1.81
CA LEU A 36 -12.31 -0.32 -1.89
C LEU A 36 -13.34 -1.03 -2.76
N ARG A 37 -12.90 -1.95 -3.64
CA ARG A 37 -13.76 -2.66 -4.59
C ARG A 37 -13.14 -3.99 -4.97
N GLU A 38 -13.98 -4.93 -5.37
CA GLU A 38 -13.50 -6.17 -5.98
C GLU A 38 -12.97 -5.90 -7.38
N GLU A 39 -11.74 -6.31 -7.65
CA GLU A 39 -11.12 -6.18 -8.97
C GLU A 39 -10.27 -7.40 -9.33
N HIS A 40 -10.19 -7.66 -10.64
CA HIS A 40 -9.36 -8.72 -11.19
C HIS A 40 -7.89 -8.28 -11.30
N GLU A 41 -7.66 -7.12 -11.90
CA GLU A 41 -6.33 -6.55 -12.13
C GLU A 41 -5.95 -5.58 -10.99
N PRO A 42 -4.72 -5.65 -10.45
CA PRO A 42 -4.29 -4.75 -9.38
C PRO A 42 -4.14 -3.32 -9.90
N SER A 43 -4.90 -2.39 -9.33
CA SER A 43 -4.87 -0.98 -9.70
C SER A 43 -4.27 -0.07 -8.63
N PHE A 44 -4.12 -0.54 -7.39
CA PHE A 44 -3.67 0.27 -6.27
C PHE A 44 -2.14 0.21 -6.12
N LYS A 45 -1.45 1.30 -6.39
CA LYS A 45 0.02 1.36 -6.33
C LYS A 45 0.52 2.12 -5.12
N VAL A 46 1.34 1.47 -4.29
CA VAL A 46 2.07 2.07 -3.17
C VAL A 46 3.54 2.28 -3.57
N ASN A 47 4.05 3.49 -3.38
CA ASN A 47 5.46 3.81 -3.46
C ASN A 47 6.09 3.72 -2.07
N THR A 48 6.99 2.77 -1.88
CA THR A 48 7.61 2.49 -0.57
C THR A 48 8.63 3.53 -0.14
N ASP A 49 9.31 4.21 -1.08
CA ASP A 49 10.28 5.26 -0.75
C ASP A 49 9.59 6.52 -0.22
N ARG A 50 8.48 6.88 -0.85
CA ARG A 50 7.72 8.10 -0.52
C ARG A 50 6.67 7.86 0.56
N ASN A 51 6.38 6.59 0.85
CA ASN A 51 5.25 6.18 1.67
C ASN A 51 3.93 6.83 1.21
N LEU A 52 3.62 6.72 -0.08
CA LEU A 52 2.40 7.28 -0.70
C LEU A 52 1.76 6.27 -1.65
N TRP A 53 0.43 6.35 -1.84
CA TRP A 53 -0.28 5.63 -2.90
C TRP A 53 -0.72 6.56 -4.05
N TYR A 54 -0.96 6.00 -5.23
CA TYR A 54 -1.42 6.69 -6.45
C TYR A 54 -2.61 5.99 -7.10
#